data_AF-A0A521ZW78-F1
#
_entry.id   AF-A0A521ZW78-F1
#
_cell.length_a   1.000
_cell.length_b   1.000
_cell.length_c   1.000
_cell.angle_alpha   90.00
_cell.angle_beta   90.00
_cell.angle_gamma   90.00
#
_symmetry.space_group_name_H-M   'P 1'
#
loop_
_entity.id
_entity.type
_entity.pdbx_description
1 polymer ?
#
loop_
_entity_poly.entity_id
_entity_poly.type
_entity_poly.pdbx_seq_one_letter_code
_entity_poly.pdbx_strand_id
1 'polypeptide(L)'
;MATIPIYAFSTGNKADLASNKYVSGTTLTYYWSQLQPKNAPPTFDIIDHDMKPWVDAGKGVILRVATSGWKSWQPPYSVQGTPQWVFDQGVRHVKETDGAIKPEYWAPKFLQALNAFIVAFAARYGSNANIVLIEVAIGDGGETKVDTRKNPKALKMWQGIGYSDQTWWKTIQTIALMYKTAFTSKPLAIMPDNSFIGGTKGYGESLVLGFAAAHGFVLQNNGLVNGEVLKDPSWKHTKIIDEQRDKLAQG
;
A
#
# COMPACT_ATOMS: atom_id res chain seq x y z
N MET A 1 15.53 23.40 -15.97
CA MET A 1 15.29 22.80 -14.64
C MET A 1 14.54 21.50 -14.87
N ALA A 2 14.95 20.39 -14.26
CA ALA A 2 14.22 19.13 -14.37
C ALA A 2 12.88 19.25 -13.62
N THR A 3 11.77 19.04 -14.32
CA THR A 3 10.43 19.07 -13.73
C THR A 3 10.27 17.85 -12.82
N ILE A 4 9.92 18.07 -11.54
CA ILE A 4 9.57 16.98 -10.62
C ILE A 4 8.22 16.41 -11.07
N PRO A 5 8.10 15.09 -11.33
CA PRO A 5 6.83 14.52 -11.77
C PRO A 5 5.82 14.53 -10.60
N ILE A 6 4.62 15.07 -10.85
CA ILE A 6 3.54 15.16 -9.86
C ILE A 6 2.48 14.12 -10.21
N TYR A 7 2.14 13.25 -9.26
CA TYR A 7 1.07 12.28 -9.40
C TYR A 7 -0.13 12.68 -8.54
N ALA A 8 -1.30 12.75 -9.17
CA ALA A 8 -2.55 13.09 -8.50
C ALA A 8 -3.09 11.89 -7.71
N PHE A 9 -3.56 12.16 -6.50
CA PHE A 9 -4.26 11.21 -5.65
C PHE A 9 -5.63 11.74 -5.27
N SER A 10 -6.65 10.95 -5.52
CA SER A 10 -8.02 11.26 -5.11
C SER A 10 -8.72 10.02 -4.58
N THR A 11 -9.54 10.20 -3.55
CA THR A 11 -10.42 9.14 -3.07
C THR A 11 -11.39 8.75 -4.18
N GLY A 12 -11.47 7.46 -4.49
CA GLY A 12 -12.34 6.92 -5.52
C GLY A 12 -11.81 7.03 -6.95
N ASN A 13 -10.49 7.18 -7.14
CA ASN A 13 -9.82 7.04 -8.44
C ASN A 13 -10.36 7.98 -9.54
N LYS A 14 -10.68 9.22 -9.18
CA LYS A 14 -11.25 10.19 -10.14
C LYS A 14 -10.23 10.62 -11.19
N ALA A 15 -10.72 10.87 -12.40
CA ALA A 15 -9.92 11.32 -13.55
C ALA A 15 -9.96 12.84 -13.78
N ASP A 16 -10.42 13.63 -12.80
CA ASP A 16 -10.64 15.08 -12.93
C ASP A 16 -9.39 15.87 -13.36
N LEU A 17 -8.20 15.34 -13.03
CA LEU A 17 -6.90 15.94 -13.37
C LEU A 17 -6.21 15.28 -14.58
N ALA A 18 -6.87 14.36 -15.29
CA ALA A 18 -6.30 13.66 -16.44
C ALA A 18 -5.90 14.63 -17.58
N SER A 19 -6.65 15.71 -17.82
CA SER A 19 -6.31 16.73 -18.83
C SER A 19 -5.36 17.82 -18.32
N ASN A 20 -5.03 17.86 -17.02
CA ASN A 20 -4.21 18.92 -16.45
C ASN A 20 -2.74 18.78 -16.86
N LYS A 21 -2.21 19.73 -17.63
CA LYS A 21 -0.82 19.71 -18.15
C LYS A 21 0.29 19.73 -17.09
N TYR A 22 -0.03 20.08 -15.84
CA TYR A 22 0.95 20.14 -14.74
C TYR A 22 1.05 18.83 -13.95
N VAL A 23 0.17 17.87 -14.22
CA VAL A 23 0.14 16.57 -13.54
C VAL A 23 0.69 15.50 -14.47
N SER A 24 1.68 14.74 -14.02
CA SER A 24 2.35 13.68 -14.76
C SER A 24 1.57 12.36 -14.79
N GLY A 25 0.64 12.18 -13.86
CA GLY A 25 -0.08 10.91 -13.70
C GLY A 25 -0.99 10.86 -12.50
N THR A 26 -1.38 9.64 -12.12
CA THR A 26 -2.22 9.39 -10.94
C THR A 26 -1.77 8.17 -10.16
N THR A 27 -2.14 8.13 -8.89
CA THR A 27 -2.18 6.92 -8.08
C THR A 27 -3.59 6.37 -8.04
N LEU A 28 -3.79 5.16 -8.55
CA LEU A 28 -5.05 4.43 -8.44
C LEU A 28 -4.96 3.42 -7.30
N THR A 29 -5.92 3.49 -6.39
CA THR A 29 -5.96 2.67 -5.17
C THR A 29 -7.15 1.73 -5.21
N TYR A 30 -6.90 0.48 -4.84
CA TYR A 30 -7.91 -0.57 -4.74
C TYR A 30 -7.70 -1.38 -3.47
N TYR A 31 -8.69 -2.18 -3.11
CA TYR A 31 -8.58 -3.18 -2.07
C TYR A 31 -8.55 -4.58 -2.68
N TRP A 32 -7.84 -5.51 -2.05
CA TRP A 32 -7.76 -6.88 -2.51
C TRP A 32 -9.15 -7.55 -2.61
N SER A 33 -10.04 -7.29 -1.65
CA SER A 33 -11.43 -7.76 -1.63
C SER A 33 -12.28 -7.26 -2.81
N GLN A 34 -11.94 -6.11 -3.38
CA GLN A 34 -12.59 -5.57 -4.57
C GLN A 34 -12.16 -6.34 -5.83
N LEU A 35 -10.88 -6.68 -5.93
CA LEU A 35 -10.29 -7.30 -7.12
C LEU A 35 -10.41 -8.83 -7.11
N GLN A 36 -10.55 -9.44 -5.94
CA GLN A 36 -10.65 -10.90 -5.78
C GLN A 36 -11.68 -11.29 -4.72
N PRO A 37 -12.97 -10.99 -4.93
CA PRO A 37 -14.02 -11.20 -3.91
C PRO A 37 -14.27 -12.67 -3.57
N LYS A 38 -13.90 -13.60 -4.46
CA LYS A 38 -14.03 -15.05 -4.29
C LYS A 38 -12.67 -15.73 -4.44
N ASN A 39 -12.53 -16.97 -3.95
CA ASN A 39 -11.34 -17.79 -4.19
C ASN A 39 -11.32 -18.29 -5.65
N ALA A 40 -11.09 -17.36 -6.56
CA ALA A 40 -11.01 -17.50 -8.00
C ALA A 40 -9.95 -16.51 -8.51
N PRO A 41 -9.48 -16.61 -9.76
CA PRO A 41 -8.55 -15.62 -10.32
C PRO A 41 -9.08 -14.19 -10.15
N PRO A 42 -8.22 -13.21 -9.81
CA PRO A 42 -8.62 -11.81 -9.66
C PRO A 42 -9.08 -11.21 -10.98
N THR A 43 -10.01 -10.26 -10.91
CA THR A 43 -10.49 -9.47 -12.03
C THR A 43 -9.92 -8.06 -11.94
N PHE A 44 -9.32 -7.58 -13.03
CA PHE A 44 -8.65 -6.28 -13.06
C PHE A 44 -9.33 -5.24 -13.97
N ASP A 45 -10.52 -5.55 -14.51
CA ASP A 45 -11.22 -4.69 -15.45
C ASP A 45 -11.47 -3.27 -14.92
N ILE A 46 -11.74 -3.14 -13.61
CA ILE A 46 -11.91 -1.82 -12.98
C ILE A 46 -10.63 -0.99 -12.99
N ILE A 47 -9.47 -1.63 -12.85
CA ILE A 47 -8.17 -0.94 -12.95
C ILE A 47 -7.98 -0.44 -14.39
N ASP A 48 -8.27 -1.29 -15.37
CA ASP A 48 -8.13 -0.97 -16.79
C ASP A 48 -9.09 0.16 -17.21
N HIS A 49 -10.32 0.14 -16.69
CA HIS A 49 -11.30 1.20 -16.88
C HIS A 49 -10.80 2.53 -16.30
N ASP A 50 -10.38 2.54 -15.04
CA ASP A 50 -9.99 3.76 -14.32
C ASP A 50 -8.66 4.33 -14.82
N MET A 51 -7.74 3.50 -15.33
CA MET A 51 -6.49 4.00 -15.93
C MET A 51 -6.69 4.61 -17.31
N LYS A 52 -7.75 4.24 -18.04
CA LYS A 52 -7.93 4.62 -19.45
C LYS A 52 -7.87 6.15 -19.69
N PRO A 53 -8.57 7.01 -18.93
CA PRO A 53 -8.52 8.46 -19.16
C PRO A 53 -7.12 9.06 -19.01
N TRP A 54 -6.32 8.49 -18.09
CA TRP A 54 -4.94 8.92 -17.85
C TRP A 54 -4.02 8.46 -18.98
N VAL A 55 -4.17 7.22 -19.43
CA VAL A 55 -3.42 6.67 -20.56
C VAL A 55 -3.73 7.39 -21.87
N ASP A 56 -5.00 7.65 -22.15
CA ASP A 56 -5.42 8.41 -23.34
C ASP A 56 -4.83 9.83 -23.34
N ALA A 57 -4.59 10.40 -22.15
CA ALA A 57 -3.92 11.69 -21.97
C ALA A 57 -2.38 11.60 -21.99
N GLY A 58 -1.80 10.42 -22.25
CA GLY A 58 -0.35 10.19 -22.29
C GLY A 58 0.33 10.22 -20.91
N LYS A 59 -0.41 9.94 -19.84
CA LYS A 59 0.07 10.04 -18.45
C LYS A 59 0.37 8.67 -17.83
N GLY A 60 1.26 8.68 -16.83
CA GLY A 60 1.65 7.50 -16.08
C GLY A 60 0.68 7.15 -14.96
N VAL A 61 0.65 5.87 -14.58
CA VAL A 61 -0.21 5.36 -13.50
C VAL A 61 0.64 4.63 -12.45
N ILE A 62 0.42 4.99 -11.18
CA ILE A 62 0.88 4.26 -10.01
C ILE A 62 -0.27 3.38 -9.55
N LEU A 63 -0.01 2.08 -9.35
CA LEU A 63 -1.03 1.15 -8.84
C LEU A 63 -0.74 0.76 -7.40
N ARG A 64 -1.80 0.78 -6.60
CA ARG A 64 -1.79 0.42 -5.19
C ARG A 64 -2.96 -0.52 -4.89
N VAL A 65 -2.67 -1.65 -4.23
CA VAL A 65 -3.70 -2.57 -3.74
C VAL A 65 -3.48 -2.82 -2.25
N ALA A 66 -4.40 -2.36 -1.42
CA ALA A 66 -4.34 -2.51 0.03
C ALA A 66 -5.03 -3.82 0.49
N THR A 67 -4.55 -4.41 1.60
CA THR A 67 -5.16 -5.62 2.20
C THR A 67 -6.04 -5.29 3.41
N SER A 68 -6.00 -4.06 3.90
CA SER A 68 -6.90 -3.53 4.91
C SER A 68 -7.06 -2.03 4.68
N GLY A 69 -7.86 -1.34 5.48
CA GLY A 69 -7.79 0.11 5.50
C GLY A 69 -8.40 0.76 6.72
N TRP A 70 -8.82 2.02 6.56
CA TRP A 70 -9.69 2.71 7.51
C TRP A 70 -11.13 2.66 7.03
N LYS A 71 -12.07 2.42 7.95
CA LYS A 71 -13.47 2.19 7.61
C LYS A 71 -14.06 3.33 6.78
N SER A 72 -13.70 4.58 7.04
CA SER A 72 -14.29 5.76 6.38
C SER A 72 -13.80 6.02 4.96
N TRP A 73 -12.70 5.40 4.51
CA TRP A 73 -12.04 5.79 3.25
C TRP A 73 -12.83 5.39 2.00
N GLN A 74 -13.15 4.12 1.86
CA GLN A 74 -13.88 3.61 0.70
C GLN A 74 -14.73 2.37 1.06
N PRO A 75 -15.79 2.53 1.87
CA PRO A 75 -16.75 1.45 2.10
C PRO A 75 -17.34 0.91 0.77
N PRO A 76 -17.65 -0.40 0.69
CA PRO A 76 -17.48 -1.40 1.74
C PRO A 76 -16.04 -1.94 1.86
N TYR A 77 -15.19 -1.68 0.86
CA TYR A 77 -13.90 -2.36 0.72
C TYR A 77 -12.87 -1.94 1.77
N SER A 78 -12.87 -0.67 2.19
CA SER A 78 -11.97 -0.21 3.25
C SER A 78 -12.34 -0.74 4.65
N VAL A 79 -13.57 -1.24 4.82
CA VAL A 79 -14.00 -1.95 6.04
C VAL A 79 -13.34 -3.33 6.12
N GLN A 80 -13.20 -4.00 4.98
CA GLN A 80 -12.60 -5.33 4.89
C GLN A 80 -11.82 -5.44 3.58
N GLY A 81 -10.56 -4.99 3.62
CA GLY A 81 -9.69 -4.97 2.45
C GLY A 81 -9.25 -6.36 1.99
N THR A 82 -9.22 -7.33 2.90
CA THR A 82 -8.88 -8.73 2.61
C THR A 82 -10.15 -9.49 2.24
N PRO A 83 -10.18 -10.27 1.14
CA PRO A 83 -11.37 -11.03 0.75
C PRO A 83 -11.88 -11.98 1.85
N GLN A 84 -13.20 -12.16 1.93
CA GLN A 84 -13.82 -13.02 2.95
C GLN A 84 -13.28 -14.46 2.91
N TRP A 85 -13.05 -15.00 1.70
CA TRP A 85 -12.56 -16.37 1.53
C TRP A 85 -11.19 -16.63 2.18
N VAL A 86 -10.38 -15.59 2.41
CA VAL A 86 -9.11 -15.70 3.14
C VAL A 86 -9.37 -15.94 4.63
N PHE A 87 -10.34 -15.24 5.21
CA PHE A 87 -10.76 -15.45 6.59
C PHE A 87 -11.43 -16.82 6.79
N ASP A 88 -12.20 -17.27 5.80
CA ASP A 88 -12.84 -18.60 5.82
C ASP A 88 -11.83 -19.75 5.85
N GLN A 89 -10.57 -19.50 5.44
CA GLN A 89 -9.47 -20.45 5.60
C GLN A 89 -8.89 -20.48 7.02
N GLY A 90 -9.41 -19.69 7.96
CA GLY A 90 -8.97 -19.64 9.35
C GLY A 90 -7.90 -18.58 9.65
N VAL A 91 -7.71 -17.60 8.76
CA VAL A 91 -6.89 -16.42 9.06
C VAL A 91 -7.61 -15.60 10.14
N ARG A 92 -6.95 -15.38 11.29
CA ARG A 92 -7.51 -14.53 12.35
C ARG A 92 -7.51 -13.07 11.93
N HIS A 93 -8.21 -12.22 12.68
CA HIS A 93 -8.25 -10.80 12.41
C HIS A 93 -8.36 -10.00 13.72
N VAL A 94 -8.01 -8.73 13.62
CA VAL A 94 -8.38 -7.69 14.57
C VAL A 94 -9.47 -6.84 13.94
N LYS A 95 -10.50 -6.52 14.73
CA LYS A 95 -11.45 -5.46 14.40
C LYS A 95 -11.05 -4.21 15.15
N GLU A 96 -10.63 -3.18 14.43
CA GLU A 96 -10.19 -1.92 15.02
C GLU A 96 -11.37 -1.08 15.53
N THR A 97 -11.06 -0.04 16.30
CA THR A 97 -12.07 0.86 16.90
C THR A 97 -12.89 1.60 15.87
N ASP A 98 -12.34 1.88 14.70
CA ASP A 98 -13.07 2.48 13.58
C ASP A 98 -14.00 1.47 12.88
N GLY A 99 -13.86 0.17 13.17
CA GLY A 99 -14.62 -0.93 12.61
C GLY A 99 -13.97 -1.62 11.40
N ALA A 100 -12.78 -1.21 10.99
CA ALA A 100 -12.01 -1.91 9.95
C ALA A 100 -11.54 -3.29 10.45
N ILE A 101 -11.57 -4.27 9.55
CA ILE A 101 -11.13 -5.64 9.78
C ILE A 101 -9.74 -5.80 9.16
N LYS A 102 -8.74 -6.09 10.00
CA LYS A 102 -7.35 -6.25 9.62
C LYS A 102 -6.91 -7.70 9.86
N PRO A 103 -6.37 -8.40 8.86
CA PRO A 103 -5.99 -9.81 9.01
C PRO A 103 -4.76 -9.99 9.90
N GLU A 104 -4.59 -11.20 10.41
CA GLU A 104 -3.31 -11.69 10.94
C GLU A 104 -2.30 -11.77 9.79
N TYR A 105 -1.60 -10.68 9.53
CA TYR A 105 -0.72 -10.55 8.36
C TYR A 105 0.41 -11.57 8.30
N TRP A 106 0.83 -12.13 9.44
CA TRP A 106 1.85 -13.18 9.51
C TRP A 106 1.29 -14.60 9.38
N ALA A 107 -0.02 -14.78 9.23
CA ALA A 107 -0.61 -16.09 9.06
C ALA A 107 -0.10 -16.71 7.75
N PRO A 108 0.41 -17.96 7.74
CA PRO A 108 0.90 -18.60 6.51
C PRO A 108 -0.14 -18.64 5.39
N LYS A 109 -1.41 -18.89 5.73
CA LYS A 109 -2.53 -18.91 4.78
C LYS A 109 -2.78 -17.52 4.16
N PHE A 110 -2.67 -16.45 4.95
CA PHE A 110 -2.75 -15.08 4.45
C PHE A 110 -1.61 -14.80 3.47
N LEU A 111 -0.37 -15.08 3.87
CA LEU A 111 0.83 -14.84 3.06
C LEU A 111 0.81 -15.64 1.75
N GLN A 112 0.35 -16.90 1.78
CA GLN A 112 0.21 -17.73 0.58
C GLN A 112 -0.85 -17.15 -0.37
N ALA A 113 -2.02 -16.79 0.15
CA ALA A 113 -3.11 -16.21 -0.64
C ALA A 113 -2.71 -14.85 -1.25
N LEU A 114 -2.04 -13.99 -0.46
CA LEU A 114 -1.55 -12.71 -0.91
C LEU A 114 -0.48 -12.86 -1.99
N ASN A 115 0.47 -13.80 -1.83
CA ASN A 115 1.47 -14.06 -2.86
C ASN A 115 0.84 -14.52 -4.19
N ALA A 116 -0.17 -15.39 -4.14
CA ALA A 116 -0.89 -15.82 -5.34
C ALA A 116 -1.57 -14.63 -6.05
N PHE A 117 -2.16 -13.71 -5.29
CA PHE A 117 -2.70 -12.46 -5.83
C PHE A 117 -1.61 -11.59 -6.45
N ILE A 118 -0.49 -11.37 -5.75
CA ILE A 118 0.65 -10.57 -6.24
C ILE A 118 1.21 -11.12 -7.55
N VAL A 119 1.34 -12.44 -7.68
CA VAL A 119 1.78 -13.09 -8.92
C VAL A 119 0.81 -12.83 -10.07
N ALA A 120 -0.50 -12.97 -9.83
CA ALA A 120 -1.51 -12.67 -10.85
C ALA A 120 -1.52 -11.17 -11.23
N PHE A 121 -1.33 -10.29 -10.24
CA PHE A 121 -1.23 -8.86 -10.44
C PHE A 121 0.01 -8.48 -11.27
N ALA A 122 1.15 -9.11 -10.98
CA ALA A 122 2.38 -8.94 -11.77
C ALA A 122 2.26 -9.50 -13.19
N ALA A 123 1.58 -10.63 -13.37
CA ALA A 123 1.31 -11.16 -14.70
C ALA A 123 0.48 -10.19 -15.56
N ARG A 124 -0.44 -9.43 -14.95
CA ARG A 124 -1.25 -8.42 -15.65
C ARG A 124 -0.50 -7.11 -15.92
N TYR A 125 0.23 -6.59 -14.94
CA TYR A 125 0.76 -5.21 -14.99
C TYR A 125 2.29 -5.09 -15.00
N GLY A 126 3.01 -6.18 -14.78
CA GLY A 126 4.48 -6.19 -14.69
C GLY A 126 5.19 -5.71 -15.96
N SER A 127 4.59 -5.86 -17.14
CA SER A 127 5.14 -5.35 -18.41
C SER A 127 4.40 -4.14 -18.98
N ASN A 128 3.32 -3.67 -18.34
CA ASN A 128 2.47 -2.61 -18.87
C ASN A 128 3.18 -1.25 -18.84
N ALA A 129 3.52 -0.68 -20.00
CA ALA A 129 4.31 0.55 -20.11
C ALA A 129 3.67 1.79 -19.47
N ASN A 130 2.34 1.80 -19.31
CA ASN A 130 1.63 2.91 -18.68
C ASN A 130 1.76 2.91 -17.16
N ILE A 131 2.16 1.77 -16.57
CA ILE A 131 2.39 1.64 -15.14
C ILE A 131 3.82 2.06 -14.82
N VAL A 132 3.97 3.19 -14.13
CA VAL A 132 5.28 3.77 -13.80
C VAL A 132 5.87 3.19 -12.52
N LEU A 133 5.00 2.75 -11.61
CA LEU A 133 5.37 2.20 -10.31
C LEU A 133 4.25 1.33 -9.74
N ILE A 134 4.63 0.30 -8.98
CA ILE A 134 3.72 -0.46 -8.12
C ILE A 134 4.03 -0.14 -6.68
N GLU A 135 3.01 0.23 -5.91
CA GLU A 135 3.16 0.36 -4.47
C GLU A 135 2.97 -0.99 -3.79
N VAL A 136 3.96 -1.34 -2.97
CA VAL A 136 3.94 -2.53 -2.13
C VAL A 136 2.88 -2.30 -1.05
N ALA A 137 2.05 -3.32 -0.81
CA ALA A 137 1.03 -3.30 0.23
C ALA A 137 1.68 -3.34 1.63
N ILE A 138 2.32 -2.25 2.06
CA ILE A 138 2.93 -2.00 3.38
C ILE A 138 2.89 -0.47 3.59
N GLY A 139 2.39 0.00 4.75
CA GLY A 139 2.43 1.43 5.10
C GLY A 139 1.10 2.17 5.16
N ASP A 140 1.15 3.51 5.29
CA ASP A 140 0.01 4.41 5.55
C ASP A 140 -0.53 5.09 4.30
N GLY A 141 -1.28 4.34 3.49
CA GLY A 141 -1.79 4.82 2.20
C GLY A 141 -1.98 3.67 1.25
N GLY A 142 -1.22 2.57 1.39
CA GLY A 142 -1.42 1.23 0.79
C GLY A 142 -1.71 0.16 1.85
N GLU A 143 -2.67 0.45 2.73
CA GLU A 143 -2.80 -0.03 4.10
C GLU A 143 -2.75 -1.56 4.33
N THR A 144 -1.55 -2.04 4.56
CA THR A 144 -1.25 -3.32 5.21
C THR A 144 -0.34 -3.00 6.38
N LYS A 145 -0.94 -2.53 7.47
CA LYS A 145 -0.24 -2.27 8.73
C LYS A 145 -1.12 -2.62 9.91
N VAL A 146 -0.48 -2.96 11.01
CA VAL A 146 -1.09 -2.90 12.33
C VAL A 146 -1.47 -1.45 12.64
N ASP A 147 -2.63 -1.19 13.26
CA ASP A 147 -3.05 0.19 13.53
C ASP A 147 -2.19 0.81 14.63
N THR A 148 -1.60 1.96 14.32
CA THR A 148 -0.56 2.60 15.13
C THR A 148 -0.99 3.93 15.73
N ARG A 149 -2.20 4.44 15.45
CA ARG A 149 -2.48 5.87 15.68
C ARG A 149 -3.70 6.20 16.54
N LYS A 150 -4.71 5.34 16.66
CA LYS A 150 -6.01 5.76 17.25
C LYS A 150 -6.54 4.90 18.41
N ASN A 151 -5.89 3.79 18.72
CA ASN A 151 -6.43 2.82 19.68
C ASN A 151 -5.43 2.47 20.80
N PRO A 152 -5.65 2.92 22.05
CA PRO A 152 -4.74 2.62 23.17
C PRO A 152 -4.72 1.13 23.55
N LYS A 153 -5.67 0.33 23.06
CA LYS A 153 -5.71 -1.12 23.23
C LYS A 153 -5.12 -1.88 22.03
N ALA A 154 -4.71 -1.19 20.96
CA ALA A 154 -4.20 -1.80 19.72
C ALA A 154 -3.15 -2.86 20.01
N LEU A 155 -2.10 -2.51 20.77
CA LEU A 155 -1.01 -3.42 21.09
C LEU A 155 -1.50 -4.73 21.72
N LYS A 156 -2.38 -4.65 22.73
CA LYS A 156 -2.93 -5.85 23.39
C LYS A 156 -3.79 -6.69 22.46
N MET A 157 -4.60 -6.08 21.60
CA MET A 157 -5.44 -6.80 20.64
C MET A 157 -4.59 -7.55 19.61
N TRP A 158 -3.59 -6.86 19.05
CA TRP A 158 -2.63 -7.45 18.10
C TRP A 158 -1.79 -8.55 18.75
N GLN A 159 -1.33 -8.36 20.00
CA GLN A 159 -0.66 -9.40 20.77
C GLN A 159 -1.55 -10.62 21.01
N GLY A 160 -2.85 -10.41 21.20
CA GLY A 160 -3.85 -11.49 21.31
C GLY A 160 -3.90 -12.41 20.09
N ILE A 161 -3.46 -11.95 18.93
CA ILE A 161 -3.30 -12.77 17.72
C ILE A 161 -1.83 -13.05 17.36
N GLY A 162 -0.86 -12.81 18.26
CA GLY A 162 0.54 -13.22 18.08
C GLY A 162 1.49 -12.12 17.60
N TYR A 163 1.10 -10.85 17.68
CA TYR A 163 1.97 -9.74 17.34
C TYR A 163 3.23 -9.68 18.22
N SER A 164 4.36 -9.47 17.58
CA SER A 164 5.56 -8.86 18.14
C SER A 164 6.20 -7.99 17.07
N ASP A 165 7.01 -7.00 17.45
CA ASP A 165 7.73 -6.19 16.45
C ASP A 165 8.61 -7.07 15.54
N GLN A 166 9.19 -8.16 16.07
CA GLN A 166 9.97 -9.13 15.29
C GLN A 166 9.10 -9.91 14.29
N THR A 167 7.93 -10.38 14.71
CA THR A 167 6.99 -11.09 13.83
C THR A 167 6.53 -10.16 12.71
N TRP A 168 6.18 -8.93 13.06
CA TRP A 168 5.74 -7.94 12.09
C TRP A 168 6.87 -7.53 11.15
N TRP A 169 8.10 -7.40 11.65
CA TRP A 169 9.26 -7.11 10.82
C TRP A 169 9.49 -8.19 9.76
N LYS A 170 9.48 -9.47 10.15
CA LYS A 170 9.57 -10.60 9.20
C LYS A 170 8.45 -10.57 8.16
N THR A 171 7.25 -10.15 8.57
CA THR A 171 6.09 -10.03 7.69
C THR A 171 6.29 -8.93 6.64
N ILE A 172 6.75 -7.75 7.06
CA ILE A 172 7.13 -6.65 6.15
C ILE A 172 8.14 -7.13 5.11
N GLN A 173 9.22 -7.78 5.56
CA GLN A 173 10.25 -8.28 4.65
C GLN A 173 9.69 -9.32 3.68
N THR A 174 8.84 -10.24 4.17
CA THR A 174 8.23 -11.29 3.36
C THR A 174 7.35 -10.70 2.26
N ILE A 175 6.45 -9.78 2.60
CA ILE A 175 5.56 -9.14 1.62
C ILE A 175 6.36 -8.33 0.61
N ALA A 176 7.33 -7.53 1.06
CA ALA A 176 8.18 -6.74 0.16
C ALA A 176 8.93 -7.63 -0.85
N LEU A 177 9.47 -8.75 -0.39
CA LEU A 177 10.18 -9.70 -1.25
C LEU A 177 9.24 -10.45 -2.21
N MET A 178 7.98 -10.74 -1.84
CA MET A 178 6.98 -11.28 -2.77
C MET A 178 6.77 -10.36 -3.97
N TYR A 179 6.60 -9.05 -3.73
CA TYR A 179 6.49 -8.07 -4.81
C TYR A 179 7.76 -8.03 -5.65
N LYS A 180 8.95 -8.01 -5.02
CA LYS A 180 10.23 -7.98 -5.75
C LYS A 180 10.46 -9.22 -6.61
N THR A 181 10.02 -10.39 -6.15
CA THR A 181 10.07 -11.63 -6.93
C THR A 181 9.10 -11.59 -8.11
N ALA A 182 7.88 -11.07 -7.92
CA ALA A 182 6.85 -11.06 -8.96
C ALA A 182 7.06 -9.96 -10.02
N PHE A 183 7.47 -8.75 -9.59
CA PHE A 183 7.67 -7.59 -10.45
C PHE A 183 9.17 -7.38 -10.73
N THR A 184 9.68 -7.98 -11.80
CA THR A 184 11.11 -7.96 -12.12
C THR A 184 11.58 -6.71 -12.89
N SER A 185 10.65 -5.99 -13.53
CA SER A 185 10.95 -4.84 -14.40
C SER A 185 10.29 -3.53 -13.96
N LYS A 186 9.47 -3.55 -12.90
CA LYS A 186 8.77 -2.37 -12.39
C LYS A 186 9.45 -1.81 -11.15
N PRO A 187 9.63 -0.49 -11.05
CA PRO A 187 9.92 0.15 -9.78
C PRO A 187 8.85 -0.21 -8.75
N LEU A 188 9.30 -0.51 -7.53
CA LEU A 188 8.43 -0.82 -6.40
C LEU A 188 8.62 0.28 -5.34
N ALA A 189 7.54 0.88 -4.86
CA ALA A 189 7.62 1.80 -3.73
C ALA A 189 7.12 1.16 -2.44
N ILE A 190 7.80 1.50 -1.34
CA ILE A 190 7.31 1.30 0.01
C ILE A 190 6.96 2.66 0.57
N MET A 191 5.85 2.73 1.29
CA MET A 191 5.40 3.91 2.00
C MET A 191 5.72 3.75 3.48
N PRO A 192 6.92 4.14 3.93
CA PRO A 192 7.29 4.04 5.34
C PRO A 192 6.35 4.90 6.20
N ASP A 193 5.98 4.35 7.36
CA ASP A 193 5.26 5.04 8.43
C ASP A 193 5.71 4.41 9.76
N ASN A 194 5.19 4.91 10.90
CA ASN A 194 5.10 4.25 12.19
C ASN A 194 4.51 2.84 12.02
N SER A 195 5.38 1.90 11.66
CA SER A 195 5.03 0.54 11.27
C SER A 195 4.95 -0.37 12.48
N PHE A 196 5.61 -0.02 13.58
CA PHE A 196 5.75 -0.83 14.78
C PHE A 196 4.98 -0.20 15.95
N ILE A 197 4.37 -1.05 16.78
CA ILE A 197 3.57 -0.63 17.96
C ILE A 197 4.05 -1.27 19.26
N GLY A 198 4.97 -2.22 19.21
CA GLY A 198 5.46 -2.92 20.41
C GLY A 198 6.47 -2.12 21.23
N GLY A 199 7.06 -1.06 20.65
CA GLY A 199 8.06 -0.24 21.34
C GLY A 199 9.39 -0.96 21.58
N THR A 200 9.65 -2.09 20.91
CA THR A 200 10.90 -2.82 21.05
C THR A 200 12.05 -1.99 20.49
N LYS A 201 13.12 -1.80 21.28
CA LYS A 201 14.30 -1.05 20.86
C LYS A 201 14.85 -1.60 19.53
N GLY A 202 15.04 -0.71 18.56
CA GLY A 202 15.56 -1.05 17.23
C GLY A 202 14.48 -1.34 16.17
N TYR A 203 13.21 -1.42 16.55
CA TYR A 203 12.08 -1.56 15.62
C TYR A 203 11.38 -0.22 15.46
N GLY A 204 11.58 0.41 14.31
CA GLY A 204 11.04 1.74 13.98
C GLY A 204 11.08 1.99 12.48
N GLU A 205 10.64 3.17 12.06
CA GLU A 205 10.59 3.57 10.66
C GLU A 205 11.95 3.43 9.95
N SER A 206 13.04 3.80 10.63
CA SER A 206 14.41 3.68 10.12
C SER A 206 14.81 2.27 9.70
N LEU A 207 14.25 1.23 10.35
CA LEU A 207 14.48 -0.16 9.98
C LEU A 207 13.85 -0.50 8.62
N VAL A 208 12.64 0.01 8.37
CA VAL A 208 11.93 -0.17 7.09
C VAL A 208 12.65 0.62 5.99
N LEU A 209 13.05 1.86 6.28
CA LEU A 209 13.81 2.72 5.36
C LEU A 209 15.14 2.08 4.94
N GLY A 210 15.92 1.58 5.89
CA GLY A 210 17.20 0.93 5.62
C GLY A 210 17.05 -0.32 4.76
N PHE A 211 16.02 -1.13 5.01
CA PHE A 211 15.71 -2.29 4.17
C PHE A 211 15.24 -1.91 2.78
N ALA A 212 14.37 -0.90 2.66
CA ALA A 212 13.89 -0.38 1.38
C ALA A 212 15.07 0.05 0.51
N ALA A 213 15.98 0.87 1.07
CA ALA A 213 17.21 1.29 0.39
C ALA A 213 18.11 0.11 0.01
N ALA A 214 18.38 -0.81 0.94
CA ALA A 214 19.23 -1.98 0.68
C ALA A 214 18.68 -2.93 -0.41
N HIS A 215 17.38 -2.90 -0.65
CA HIS A 215 16.72 -3.73 -1.65
C HIS A 215 16.23 -2.94 -2.87
N GLY A 216 16.62 -1.67 -3.03
CA GLY A 216 16.31 -0.87 -4.20
C GLY A 216 14.83 -0.52 -4.36
N PHE A 217 14.07 -0.47 -3.26
CA PHE A 217 12.72 0.08 -3.26
C PHE A 217 12.79 1.61 -3.32
N VAL A 218 11.86 2.20 -4.05
CA VAL A 218 11.54 3.63 -4.01
C VAL A 218 10.82 3.92 -2.68
N LEU A 219 10.98 5.12 -2.14
CA LEU A 219 10.19 5.56 -0.99
C LEU A 219 9.08 6.49 -1.47
N GLN A 220 7.84 6.16 -1.13
CA GLN A 220 6.73 7.07 -1.32
C GLN A 220 6.59 7.95 -0.06
N ASN A 221 6.42 9.26 -0.27
CA ASN A 221 6.14 10.21 0.78
C ASN A 221 4.73 10.80 0.62
N ASN A 222 3.98 10.81 1.73
CA ASN A 222 2.61 11.30 1.81
C ASN A 222 2.56 12.80 2.10
N GLY A 223 2.86 13.60 1.09
CA GLY A 223 2.59 15.02 1.17
C GLY A 223 3.72 15.85 0.64
N LEU A 224 3.52 16.39 -0.56
CA LEU A 224 4.11 17.68 -0.89
C LEU A 224 3.36 18.78 -0.09
N VAL A 225 3.65 18.90 1.20
CA VAL A 225 3.10 19.98 2.05
C VAL A 225 4.17 21.02 2.38
N ASN A 226 3.77 22.29 2.43
CA ASN A 226 4.70 23.39 2.64
C ASN A 226 5.39 23.28 4.01
N GLY A 227 6.73 23.24 4.02
CA GLY A 227 7.55 23.21 5.24
C GLY A 227 7.81 21.83 5.84
N GLU A 228 7.37 20.74 5.21
CA GLU A 228 7.75 19.40 5.67
C GLU A 228 9.21 19.08 5.30
N VAL A 229 9.94 18.53 6.27
CA VAL A 229 11.33 18.09 6.13
C VAL A 229 11.38 16.62 6.52
N LEU A 230 11.81 15.76 5.60
CA LEU A 230 12.08 14.34 5.88
C LEU A 230 13.20 14.25 6.92
N LYS A 231 12.84 13.88 8.15
CA LYS A 231 13.73 13.95 9.33
C LYS A 231 14.76 12.83 9.38
N ASP A 232 14.46 11.67 8.81
CA ASP A 232 15.38 10.53 8.79
C ASP A 232 16.33 10.65 7.57
N PRO A 233 17.66 10.66 7.77
CA PRO A 233 18.62 10.80 6.67
C PRO A 233 18.54 9.65 5.66
N SER A 234 17.97 8.50 6.04
CA SER A 234 17.85 7.30 5.19
C SER A 234 16.97 7.53 3.95
N TRP A 235 16.07 8.51 3.99
CA TRP A 235 15.29 8.93 2.84
C TRP A 235 16.15 9.38 1.65
N LYS A 236 17.38 9.85 1.91
CA LYS A 236 18.32 10.30 0.86
C LYS A 236 19.02 9.15 0.14
N HIS A 237 18.87 7.91 0.59
CA HIS A 237 19.59 6.76 0.05
C HIS A 237 18.84 6.02 -1.06
N THR A 238 17.66 6.49 -1.44
CA THR A 238 16.91 5.94 -2.57
C THR A 238 16.05 7.03 -3.24
N LYS A 239 15.44 6.70 -4.38
CA LYS A 239 14.53 7.59 -5.09
C LYS A 239 13.27 7.81 -4.24
N ILE A 240 12.80 9.06 -4.23
CA ILE A 240 11.55 9.46 -3.56
C ILE A 240 10.49 9.75 -4.63
N ILE A 241 9.24 9.39 -4.36
CA ILE A 241 8.06 9.89 -5.06
C ILE A 241 7.16 10.58 -4.03
N ASP A 242 6.85 11.86 -4.28
CA ASP A 242 5.90 12.62 -3.47
C ASP A 242 4.51 12.52 -4.07
N GLU A 243 3.53 12.21 -3.24
CA GLU A 243 2.11 12.24 -3.59
C GLU A 243 1.46 13.54 -3.12
N GLN A 244 0.74 14.24 -4.01
CA GLN A 244 -0.05 15.40 -3.63
C GLN A 244 -1.48 14.96 -3.30
N ARG A 245 -1.83 15.01 -2.02
CA ARG A 245 -3.19 14.72 -1.53
C ARG A 245 -4.10 15.93 -1.70
N ASP A 246 -5.35 15.71 -2.10
CA ASP A 246 -6.39 16.75 -2.02
C ASP A 246 -6.63 17.16 -0.55
N LYS A 247 -6.88 18.44 -0.30
CA LYS A 247 -7.12 19.02 1.05
C LYS A 247 -8.23 18.31 1.84
N LEU A 248 -9.09 17.54 1.18
CA LEU A 248 -10.22 16.81 1.78
C LEU A 248 -9.84 15.42 2.33
N ALA A 249 -8.63 14.91 2.08
CA ALA A 249 -8.18 13.61 2.57
C ALA A 249 -7.58 13.65 4.00
N GLN A 250 -7.68 14.79 4.70
CA GLN A 250 -7.28 14.93 6.09
C GLN A 250 -8.48 14.62 7.02
N GLY A 251 -8.60 13.35 7.43
CA GLY A 251 -9.55 12.90 8.46
C GLY A 251 -9.11 11.61 9.16
#